data_AF-A0A127AZX2-F1
#
_entry.id   AF-A0A127AZX2-F1
#
_cell.length_a   1.000
_cell.length_b   1.000
_cell.length_c   1.000
_cell.angle_alpha   90.00
_cell.angle_beta   90.00
_cell.angle_gamma   90.00
#
_symmetry.space_group_name_H-M   'P 1'
#
loop_
_entity.id
_entity.type
_entity.pdbx_description
1 polymer ?
#
loop_
_entity_poly.entity_id
_entity_poly.type
_entity_poly.pdbx_seq_one_letter_code
_entity_poly.pdbx_strand_id
1 'polypeptide(L)'
;MIDMKPTTNSLMNSYLLNAEYDFESSNTELPEELEKLLANGFRTKQGCILLKDFQYVGPGELNTDFKKCEYEVFLNDIHVDDYFKHIKSEVEYLTIGLKLAKRLNKELRSRFDAKFRIIVSFYETTYSGEEVDTYGGCVVKFHQIRPSAEYAFKFSNLEDFKSDAVMVIE
;
A
#
# COMPACT_ATOMS: atom_id res chain seq x y z
N MET A 1 18.50 -14.38 4.45
CA MET A 1 17.23 -13.64 4.27
C MET A 1 17.48 -12.23 4.75
N ILE A 2 17.26 -11.22 3.91
CA ILE A 2 17.33 -9.83 4.36
C ILE A 2 16.08 -9.60 5.20
N ASP A 3 16.29 -9.23 6.46
CA ASP A 3 15.25 -8.92 7.44
C ASP A 3 14.35 -7.82 6.85
N MET A 4 13.08 -8.15 6.57
CA MET A 4 12.08 -7.14 6.23
C MET A 4 11.71 -6.46 7.54
N LYS A 5 12.21 -5.25 7.80
CA LYS A 5 11.74 -4.50 8.95
C LYS A 5 10.83 -3.37 8.47
N PRO A 6 9.50 -3.54 8.53
CA PRO A 6 8.60 -2.44 8.21
C PRO A 6 8.85 -1.28 9.17
N THR A 7 8.70 -0.06 8.67
CA THR A 7 8.68 1.15 9.49
C THR A 7 7.24 1.60 9.64
N THR A 8 6.83 1.95 10.85
CA THR A 8 5.45 2.30 11.21
C THR A 8 5.41 3.60 11.99
N ASN A 9 4.30 4.33 11.94
CA ASN A 9 4.04 5.38 12.92
C ASN A 9 3.43 4.80 14.22
N SER A 10 3.33 5.65 15.24
CA SER A 10 2.77 5.31 16.54
C SER A 10 1.34 4.77 16.45
N LEU A 11 0.51 5.34 15.58
CA LEU A 11 -0.87 4.91 15.40
C LEU A 11 -0.96 3.49 14.82
N MET A 12 -0.21 3.19 13.75
CA MET A 12 -0.11 1.83 13.21
C MET A 12 0.37 0.82 14.25
N ASN A 13 1.40 1.17 15.03
CA ASN A 13 1.88 0.31 16.11
C ASN A 13 0.79 0.01 17.14
N SER A 14 -0.03 0.99 17.49
CA SER A 14 -1.16 0.76 18.40
C SER A 14 -2.16 -0.24 17.85
N TYR A 15 -2.51 -0.16 16.55
CA TYR A 15 -3.40 -1.14 15.94
C TYR A 15 -2.80 -2.55 15.92
N LEU A 16 -1.53 -2.68 15.53
CA LEU A 16 -0.84 -3.97 15.48
C LEU A 16 -0.78 -4.63 16.86
N LEU A 17 -0.46 -3.85 17.91
CA LEU A 17 -0.41 -4.34 19.28
C LEU A 17 -1.80 -4.78 19.79
N ASN A 18 -2.83 -3.95 19.57
CA ASN A 18 -4.20 -4.24 20.01
C ASN A 18 -4.80 -5.45 19.29
N ALA A 19 -4.43 -5.66 18.03
CA ALA A 19 -4.87 -6.81 17.24
C ALA A 19 -4.00 -8.06 17.46
N GLU A 20 -2.97 -7.99 18.31
CA GLU A 20 -1.95 -9.04 18.48
C GLU A 20 -1.36 -9.50 17.14
N TYR A 21 -1.25 -8.58 16.18
CA TYR A 21 -0.82 -8.88 14.82
C TYR A 21 0.70 -8.77 14.69
N ASP A 22 1.34 -9.91 14.42
CA ASP A 22 2.75 -9.95 14.04
C ASP A 22 2.90 -10.01 12.52
N PHE A 23 3.44 -8.93 11.95
CA PHE A 23 3.64 -8.82 10.51
C PHE A 23 4.59 -9.89 9.95
N GLU A 24 5.60 -10.32 10.69
CA GLU A 24 6.58 -11.30 10.21
C GLU A 24 6.02 -12.72 10.21
N SER A 25 5.30 -13.11 11.27
CA SER A 25 4.77 -14.48 11.41
C SER A 25 3.36 -14.69 10.83
N SER A 26 2.60 -13.62 10.58
CA SER A 26 1.26 -13.71 10.02
C SER A 26 1.20 -14.42 8.65
N ASN A 27 0.09 -15.15 8.42
CA ASN A 27 -0.16 -15.78 7.13
C ASN A 27 -0.35 -14.75 6.01
N THR A 28 -0.17 -15.19 4.77
CA THR A 28 -0.27 -14.36 3.56
C THR A 28 -1.48 -14.72 2.71
N GLU A 29 -2.44 -15.45 3.28
CA GLU A 29 -3.64 -15.86 2.56
C GLU A 29 -4.53 -14.65 2.33
N LEU A 30 -4.74 -14.31 1.05
CA LEU A 30 -5.60 -13.22 0.64
C LEU A 30 -6.99 -13.73 0.30
N PRO A 31 -8.03 -12.88 0.45
CA PRO A 31 -9.32 -13.15 -0.18
C PRO A 31 -9.19 -13.31 -1.70
N GLU A 32 -10.11 -14.07 -2.30
CA GLU A 32 -10.05 -14.50 -3.69
C GLU A 32 -9.93 -13.33 -4.68
N GLU A 33 -10.61 -12.21 -4.42
CA GLU A 33 -10.60 -11.01 -5.26
C GLU A 33 -9.20 -10.40 -5.34
N LEU A 34 -8.47 -10.36 -4.22
CA LEU A 34 -7.12 -9.81 -4.16
C LEU A 34 -6.08 -10.82 -4.68
N GLU A 35 -6.29 -12.12 -4.49
CA GLU A 35 -5.47 -13.14 -5.16
C GLU A 35 -5.58 -13.01 -6.69
N LYS A 36 -6.80 -12.82 -7.22
CA LYS A 36 -7.01 -12.61 -8.67
C LYS A 36 -6.28 -11.35 -9.17
N LEU A 37 -6.37 -10.24 -8.43
CA LEU A 37 -5.66 -9.00 -8.76
C LEU A 37 -4.15 -9.25 -8.92
N LEU A 38 -3.51 -9.93 -7.95
CA LEU A 38 -2.08 -10.23 -8.02
C LEU A 38 -1.74 -11.31 -9.06
N ALA A 39 -2.62 -12.29 -9.26
CA ALA A 39 -2.45 -13.36 -10.25
C ALA A 39 -2.49 -12.83 -11.69
N ASN A 40 -3.30 -11.80 -11.96
CA ASN A 40 -3.31 -11.10 -13.25
C ASN A 40 -1.96 -10.45 -13.54
N GLY A 41 -1.19 -10.15 -12.49
CA GLY A 41 0.21 -9.79 -12.56
C GLY A 41 0.44 -8.33 -12.88
N PHE A 42 1.64 -8.05 -13.39
CA PHE A 42 2.15 -6.70 -13.59
C PHE A 42 2.47 -6.46 -15.06
N ARG A 43 2.45 -5.21 -15.46
CA ARG A 43 2.89 -4.74 -16.76
C ARG A 43 3.96 -3.66 -16.62
N THR A 44 4.91 -3.66 -17.53
CA THR A 44 5.92 -2.60 -17.62
C THR A 44 5.52 -1.62 -18.71
N LYS A 45 5.44 -0.32 -18.39
CA LYS A 45 5.11 0.73 -19.36
C LYS A 45 5.93 1.99 -19.05
N GLN A 46 6.67 2.50 -20.05
CA GLN A 46 7.48 3.72 -19.92
C GLN A 46 8.46 3.70 -18.71
N GLY A 47 8.98 2.51 -18.37
CA GLY A 47 9.87 2.34 -17.21
C GLY A 47 9.17 2.32 -15.85
N CYS A 48 7.84 2.26 -15.83
CA CYS A 48 7.04 2.00 -14.64
C CYS A 48 6.58 0.55 -14.58
N ILE A 49 6.39 0.03 -13.37
CA ILE A 49 5.82 -1.28 -13.07
C ILE A 49 4.43 -1.06 -12.48
N LEU A 50 3.40 -1.55 -13.18
CA LEU A 50 2.00 -1.28 -12.87
C LEU A 50 1.22 -2.57 -12.71
N LEU A 51 0.14 -2.54 -11.92
CA LEU A 51 -0.87 -3.60 -11.97
C LEU A 51 -1.45 -3.71 -13.39
N LYS A 52 -1.66 -4.95 -13.85
CA LYS A 52 -2.03 -5.21 -15.25
C LYS A 52 -3.40 -4.64 -15.63
N ASP A 53 -4.37 -4.79 -14.74
CA ASP A 53 -5.78 -4.45 -15.02
C ASP A 53 -6.08 -2.96 -14.86
N PHE A 54 -5.19 -2.21 -14.22
CA PHE A 54 -5.36 -0.79 -14.02
C PHE A 54 -5.08 -0.05 -15.32
N GLN A 55 -6.14 0.22 -16.06
CA GLN A 55 -6.14 1.03 -17.25
C GLN A 55 -6.29 2.50 -16.87
N TYR A 56 -5.26 3.29 -17.15
CA TYR A 56 -5.36 4.74 -17.08
C TYR A 56 -4.83 5.36 -18.37
N VAL A 57 -5.52 6.44 -18.75
CA VAL A 57 -5.29 7.25 -19.95
C VAL A 57 -5.12 8.69 -19.44
N GLY A 58 -3.90 9.05 -19.05
CA GLY A 58 -3.59 10.41 -18.59
C GLY A 58 -2.15 10.83 -18.92
N PRO A 59 -1.83 12.12 -18.71
CA PRO A 59 -1.23 12.91 -19.77
C PRO A 59 0.30 12.95 -19.71
N GLY A 60 0.93 12.74 -20.86
CA GLY A 60 2.28 13.23 -21.14
C GLY A 60 3.43 12.23 -20.94
N GLU A 61 4.61 12.67 -21.37
CA GLU A 61 5.84 11.91 -21.32
C GLU A 61 6.35 11.75 -19.87
N LEU A 62 6.59 10.51 -19.44
CA LEU A 62 7.24 10.16 -18.17
C LEU A 62 8.77 10.28 -18.29
N ASN A 63 9.22 11.51 -18.55
CA ASN A 63 10.62 11.82 -18.86
C ASN A 63 11.55 11.94 -17.65
N THR A 64 11.02 11.95 -16.43
CA THR A 64 11.80 11.97 -15.19
C THR A 64 11.40 10.83 -14.26
N ASP A 65 12.33 10.39 -13.43
CA ASP A 65 12.05 9.35 -12.44
C ASP A 65 11.08 9.81 -11.36
N PHE A 66 11.06 11.10 -11.04
CA PHE A 66 10.05 11.71 -10.18
C PHE A 66 8.64 11.48 -10.72
N LYS A 67 8.40 11.83 -12.00
CA LYS A 67 7.10 11.62 -12.66
C LYS A 67 6.72 10.15 -12.75
N LYS A 68 7.69 9.25 -12.97
CA LYS A 68 7.44 7.80 -12.96
C LYS A 68 6.99 7.31 -11.59
N CYS A 69 7.62 7.80 -10.51
CA CYS A 69 7.20 7.48 -9.15
C CYS A 69 5.81 8.04 -8.84
N GLU A 70 5.50 9.29 -9.19
CA GLU A 70 4.14 9.86 -9.02
C GLU A 70 3.10 9.02 -9.76
N TYR A 71 3.44 8.62 -10.99
CA TYR A 71 2.57 7.82 -11.83
C TYR A 71 2.32 6.42 -11.26
N GLU A 72 3.36 5.77 -10.73
CA GLU A 72 3.20 4.49 -10.03
C GLU A 72 2.40 4.64 -8.74
N VAL A 73 2.65 5.66 -7.92
CA VAL A 73 1.88 5.89 -6.68
C VAL A 73 0.40 6.12 -6.97
N PHE A 74 0.09 6.86 -8.03
CA PHE A 74 -1.29 7.13 -8.42
C PHE A 74 -2.00 5.90 -8.98
N LEU A 75 -1.31 5.10 -9.81
CA LEU A 75 -1.95 3.95 -10.44
C LEU A 75 -1.94 2.72 -9.58
N ASN A 76 -0.85 2.42 -8.88
CA ASN A 76 -0.75 1.25 -8.03
C ASN A 76 -1.37 1.52 -6.66
N ASP A 77 -2.59 2.04 -6.66
CA ASP A 77 -3.34 2.45 -5.48
C ASP A 77 -4.49 1.46 -5.25
N ILE A 78 -4.33 0.53 -4.31
CA ILE A 78 -5.31 -0.53 -4.04
C ILE A 78 -6.10 -0.15 -2.79
N HIS A 79 -7.34 0.29 -2.99
CA HIS A 79 -8.32 0.51 -1.92
C HIS A 79 -8.93 -0.84 -1.53
N VAL A 80 -8.63 -1.34 -0.33
CA VAL A 80 -9.13 -2.63 0.16
C VAL A 80 -10.64 -2.58 0.36
N ASP A 81 -11.15 -1.45 0.83
CA ASP A 81 -12.56 -1.15 1.07
C ASP A 81 -13.43 -1.24 -0.20
N ASP A 82 -12.86 -1.02 -1.39
CA ASP A 82 -13.58 -1.21 -2.66
C ASP A 82 -13.98 -2.67 -2.92
N TYR A 83 -13.24 -3.62 -2.35
CA TYR A 83 -13.46 -5.06 -2.55
C TYR A 83 -14.37 -5.66 -1.47
N PHE A 84 -14.42 -5.08 -0.26
CA PHE A 84 -15.07 -5.70 0.90
C PHE A 84 -16.06 -4.77 1.61
N LYS A 85 -17.22 -4.51 1.00
CA LYS A 85 -18.22 -3.58 1.56
C LYS A 85 -18.97 -4.06 2.82
N HIS A 86 -18.74 -5.29 3.26
CA HIS A 86 -19.50 -5.95 4.33
C HIS A 86 -18.60 -6.56 5.40
N ILE A 87 -17.57 -5.82 5.80
CA ILE A 87 -16.73 -6.16 6.96
C ILE A 87 -17.43 -5.84 8.28
N LYS A 88 -17.03 -6.51 9.36
CA LYS A 88 -17.61 -6.29 10.69
C LYS A 88 -16.97 -5.10 11.43
N SER A 89 -15.72 -4.81 11.12
CA SER A 89 -14.92 -3.76 11.76
C SER A 89 -13.87 -3.27 10.78
N GLU A 90 -13.64 -1.95 10.71
CA GLU A 90 -12.68 -1.33 9.78
C GLU A 90 -11.26 -1.86 9.96
N VAL A 91 -10.91 -2.35 11.15
CA VAL A 91 -9.64 -3.04 11.44
C VAL A 91 -9.45 -4.31 10.58
N GLU A 92 -10.54 -4.89 10.09
CA GLU A 92 -10.50 -5.99 9.11
C GLU A 92 -9.88 -5.54 7.79
N TYR A 93 -10.15 -4.30 7.33
CA TYR A 93 -9.47 -3.72 6.17
C TYR A 93 -7.97 -3.62 6.39
N LEU A 94 -7.54 -3.16 7.57
CA LEU A 94 -6.12 -3.11 7.91
C LEU A 94 -5.48 -4.50 7.84
N THR A 95 -6.13 -5.50 8.43
CA THR A 95 -5.62 -6.88 8.42
C THR A 95 -5.45 -7.41 6.99
N ILE A 96 -6.43 -7.19 6.12
CA ILE A 96 -6.36 -7.57 4.71
C ILE A 96 -5.26 -6.78 3.99
N GLY A 97 -5.15 -5.48 4.24
CA GLY A 97 -4.13 -4.60 3.66
C GLY A 97 -2.70 -5.03 4.03
N LEU A 98 -2.46 -5.43 5.28
CA LEU A 98 -1.16 -5.94 5.74
C LEU A 98 -0.79 -7.25 5.02
N LYS A 99 -1.74 -8.18 4.90
CA LYS A 99 -1.52 -9.42 4.15
C LYS A 99 -1.24 -9.13 2.68
N LEU A 100 -1.99 -8.22 2.08
CA LEU A 100 -1.82 -7.79 0.69
C LEU A 100 -0.42 -7.21 0.47
N ALA A 101 0.02 -6.30 1.35
CA ALA A 101 1.34 -5.70 1.27
C ALA A 101 2.47 -6.74 1.36
N LYS A 102 2.34 -7.72 2.27
CA LYS A 102 3.31 -8.82 2.41
C LYS A 102 3.36 -9.70 1.16
N ARG A 103 2.19 -10.08 0.62
CA ARG A 103 2.08 -10.88 -0.61
C ARG A 103 2.61 -10.13 -1.83
N LEU A 104 2.28 -8.85 -1.95
CA LEU A 104 2.73 -7.94 -3.01
C LEU A 104 4.25 -7.78 -3.00
N ASN A 105 4.88 -7.60 -1.83
CA ASN A 105 6.34 -7.51 -1.72
C ASN A 105 7.03 -8.78 -2.26
N LYS A 106 6.50 -9.94 -1.87
CA LYS A 106 7.00 -11.24 -2.35
C LYS A 106 6.89 -11.36 -3.87
N GLU A 107 5.74 -10.99 -4.44
CA GLU A 107 5.53 -11.02 -5.89
C GLU A 107 6.48 -10.08 -6.64
N LEU A 108 6.61 -8.82 -6.20
CA LEU A 108 7.48 -7.83 -6.82
C LEU A 108 8.95 -8.27 -6.80
N ARG A 109 9.46 -8.71 -5.65
CA ARG A 109 10.84 -9.20 -5.50
C ARG A 109 11.13 -10.46 -6.30
N SER A 110 10.13 -11.31 -6.53
CA SER A 110 10.30 -12.53 -7.32
C SER A 110 10.34 -12.28 -8.83
N ARG A 111 9.74 -11.17 -9.29
CA ARG A 111 9.54 -10.87 -10.73
C ARG A 111 10.48 -9.81 -11.26
N PHE A 112 10.96 -8.91 -10.40
CA PHE A 112 11.71 -7.74 -10.82
C PHE A 112 13.00 -7.59 -10.02
N ASP A 113 14.09 -7.33 -10.72
CA ASP A 113 15.37 -6.91 -10.12
C ASP A 113 15.34 -5.40 -9.83
N ALA A 114 14.48 -5.01 -8.91
CA ALA A 114 14.29 -3.63 -8.50
C ALA A 114 13.90 -3.55 -7.02
N LYS A 115 14.17 -2.40 -6.40
CA LYS A 115 13.68 -2.09 -5.05
C LYS A 115 12.32 -1.41 -5.16
N PHE A 116 11.42 -1.77 -4.26
CA PHE A 116 10.07 -1.22 -4.20
C PHE A 116 9.81 -0.64 -2.82
N ARG A 117 8.96 0.38 -2.78
CA ARG A 117 8.36 0.85 -1.55
C ARG A 117 6.89 0.49 -1.59
N ILE A 118 6.41 -0.20 -0.57
CA ILE A 118 5.00 -0.50 -0.36
C ILE A 118 4.54 0.28 0.86
N ILE A 119 3.39 0.95 0.73
CA ILE A 119 2.84 1.83 1.76
C ILE A 119 1.45 1.30 2.07
N VAL A 120 1.20 1.00 3.35
CA VAL A 120 -0.13 0.69 3.88
C VAL A 120 -0.58 1.90 4.68
N SER A 121 -1.70 2.50 4.30
CA SER A 121 -2.39 3.52 5.08
C SER A 121 -3.73 2.99 5.55
N PHE A 122 -4.06 3.20 6.81
CA PHE A 122 -5.35 2.87 7.40
C PHE A 122 -5.88 4.05 8.19
N TYR A 123 -7.18 4.30 8.10
CA TYR A 123 -7.86 5.34 8.84
C TYR A 123 -9.27 4.88 9.17
N GLU A 124 -9.80 5.33 10.30
CA GLU A 124 -11.16 5.01 10.73
C GLU A 124 -12.16 6.06 10.22
N THR A 125 -13.44 5.69 10.22
CA THR A 125 -14.52 6.65 9.96
C THR A 125 -14.49 7.75 11.01
N THR A 126 -14.36 9.01 10.58
CA THR A 126 -14.49 10.18 11.45
C THR A 126 -15.85 10.83 11.29
N TYR A 127 -16.33 11.46 12.37
CA TYR A 127 -17.64 12.11 12.41
C TYR A 127 -17.49 13.58 12.79
N SER A 128 -18.25 14.44 12.10
CA SER A 128 -18.48 15.84 12.44
C SER A 128 -19.91 15.98 12.98
N GLY A 129 -20.09 15.80 14.28
CA GLY A 129 -21.41 15.71 14.90
C GLY A 129 -22.08 14.38 14.56
N GLU A 130 -23.21 14.43 13.85
CA GLU A 130 -23.94 13.24 13.37
C GLU A 130 -23.59 12.86 11.92
N GLU A 131 -22.82 13.71 11.22
CA GLU A 131 -22.44 13.48 9.83
C GLU A 131 -21.08 12.79 9.74
N VAL A 132 -20.93 11.86 8.81
CA VAL A 132 -19.65 11.23 8.49
C VAL A 132 -18.79 12.22 7.72
N ASP A 133 -17.58 12.51 8.22
CA ASP A 133 -16.61 13.38 7.57
C ASP A 133 -15.70 12.58 6.62
N THR A 134 -15.17 11.45 7.11
CA THR A 134 -14.44 10.47 6.29
C THR A 134 -14.94 9.06 6.56
N TYR A 135 -14.94 8.20 5.54
CA TYR A 135 -15.23 6.77 5.70
C TYR A 135 -13.93 6.01 5.90
N GLY A 136 -13.85 5.16 6.92
CA GLY A 136 -12.66 4.38 7.21
C GLY A 136 -12.34 3.38 6.11
N GLY A 137 -11.06 3.13 5.90
CA GLY A 137 -10.55 2.32 4.81
C GLY A 137 -9.09 1.93 4.99
N CYS A 138 -8.63 1.02 4.13
CA CYS A 138 -7.22 0.66 4.06
C CYS A 138 -6.74 0.70 2.62
N VAL A 139 -5.62 1.37 2.41
CA VAL A 139 -5.06 1.59 1.09
C VAL A 139 -3.64 1.04 1.05
N VAL A 140 -3.37 0.20 0.06
CA VAL A 140 -2.04 -0.37 -0.19
C VAL A 140 -1.52 0.17 -1.51
N LYS A 141 -0.43 0.94 -1.44
CA LYS A 141 0.23 1.52 -2.62
C LYS A 141 1.61 0.96 -2.81
N PHE A 142 2.10 0.95 -4.06
CA PHE A 142 3.51 0.65 -4.30
C PHE A 142 4.13 1.41 -5.47
N HIS A 143 5.42 1.67 -5.35
CA HIS A 143 6.21 2.23 -6.45
C HIS A 143 7.65 1.71 -6.41
N GLN A 144 8.35 1.78 -7.53
CA GLN A 144 9.77 1.47 -7.58
C GLN A 144 10.58 2.59 -6.91
N ILE A 145 11.57 2.23 -6.10
CA ILE A 145 12.51 3.19 -5.53
C ILE A 145 13.54 3.56 -6.61
N ARG A 146 13.52 4.83 -7.02
CA ARG A 146 14.47 5.39 -7.99
C ARG A 146 15.42 6.34 -7.28
N PRO A 147 16.76 6.13 -7.33
CA PRO A 147 17.71 6.92 -6.55
C PRO A 147 17.61 8.43 -6.77
N SER A 148 17.33 8.85 -8.00
CA SER A 148 17.15 10.25 -8.40
C SER A 148 15.90 10.93 -7.82
N ALA A 149 14.93 10.16 -7.32
CA ALA A 149 13.68 10.64 -6.73
C ALA A 149 13.51 10.23 -5.27
N GLU A 150 14.45 9.45 -4.70
CA GLU A 150 14.29 8.85 -3.37
C GLU A 150 14.05 9.90 -2.29
N TYR A 151 14.82 11.00 -2.30
CA TYR A 151 14.68 12.07 -1.31
C TYR A 151 13.28 12.69 -1.29
N ALA A 152 12.62 12.81 -2.44
CA ALA A 152 11.29 13.41 -2.54
C ALA A 152 10.16 12.43 -2.16
N PHE A 153 10.38 11.13 -2.30
CA PHE A 153 9.37 10.09 -2.04
C PHE A 153 9.55 9.35 -0.72
N LYS A 154 10.70 9.52 -0.06
CA LYS A 154 10.96 8.94 1.24
C LYS A 154 10.32 9.83 2.31
N PHE A 155 9.51 9.25 3.17
CA PHE A 155 8.95 9.97 4.30
C PHE A 155 10.08 10.37 5.26
N SER A 156 10.20 11.66 5.54
CA SER A 156 11.14 12.18 6.53
C SER A 156 10.79 11.74 7.94
N ASN A 157 9.48 11.66 8.24
CA ASN A 157 8.94 11.26 9.51
C ASN A 157 7.51 10.72 9.32
N LEU A 158 7.26 9.45 9.67
CA LEU A 158 5.92 8.88 9.55
C LEU A 158 4.93 9.43 10.59
N GLU A 159 5.41 10.06 11.66
CA GLU A 159 4.54 10.71 12.66
C GLU A 159 3.87 11.99 12.13
N ASP A 160 4.27 12.48 10.95
CA ASP A 160 3.60 13.62 10.31
C ASP A 160 2.17 13.25 9.85
N PHE A 161 1.88 11.95 9.69
CA PHE A 161 0.56 11.39 9.45
C PHE A 161 -0.20 11.20 10.76
N LYS A 162 -0.91 12.25 11.18
CA LYS A 162 -1.59 12.30 12.49
C LYS A 162 -2.90 11.53 12.57
N SER A 163 -3.60 11.41 11.44
CA SER A 163 -4.91 10.77 11.31
C SER A 163 -4.85 9.34 10.77
N ASP A 164 -3.69 8.95 10.23
CA ASP A 164 -3.56 7.75 9.44
C ASP A 164 -2.56 6.82 10.13
N ALA A 165 -2.93 5.57 10.33
CA ALA A 165 -2.00 4.50 10.66
C ALA A 165 -1.19 4.17 9.39
N VAL A 166 0.11 4.41 9.39
CA VAL A 166 0.97 4.20 8.23
C VAL A 166 2.05 3.15 8.50
N MET A 167 2.22 2.23 7.55
CA MET A 167 3.33 1.28 7.47
C MET A 167 4.04 1.40 6.12
N VAL A 168 5.37 1.34 6.12
CA VAL A 168 6.21 1.35 4.92
C VAL A 168 7.13 0.13 4.91
N ILE A 169 7.19 -0.55 3.77
CA ILE A 169 8.02 -1.73 3.51
C ILE A 169 8.94 -1.43 2.32
N GLU A 170 10.24 -1.72 2.46
CA GLU A 170 11.28 -1.54 1.41
C GLU A 170 12.10 -2.82 1.19
#